data_AF-A0A9X0UKI6-F1
#
_entry.id   AF-A0A9X0UKI6-F1
#
_cell.length_a   1.000
_cell.length_b   1.000
_cell.length_c   1.000
_cell.angle_alpha   90.00
_cell.angle_beta   90.00
_cell.angle_gamma   90.00
#
_symmetry.space_group_name_H-M   'P 1'
#
loop_
_entity.id
_entity.type
_entity.pdbx_description
1 polymer ?
#
loop_
_entity_poly.entity_id
_entity_poly.type
_entity_poly.pdbx_seq_one_letter_code
_entity_poly.pdbx_strand_id
1 'polypeptide(L)'
;MNPFTAAAFAWQAGFVFTMRSAQLWVQPAQAQAQLTAYALEKQRAFSAGAVAASQAMLAGAAAPAVMAVALAPAQRRVRANLKALTRG
;
A
#
# COMPACT_ATOMS: atom_id res chain seq x y z
N MET A 1 -8.74 14.20 -3.41
CA MET A 1 -8.17 13.76 -2.11
C MET A 1 -7.74 15.01 -1.37
N ASN A 2 -8.05 15.15 -0.08
CA ASN A 2 -7.62 16.31 0.71
C ASN A 2 -6.09 16.21 0.97
N PRO A 3 -5.31 17.31 0.86
CA PRO A 3 -3.87 17.29 1.13
C PRO A 3 -3.48 16.65 2.48
N PHE A 4 -4.27 16.84 3.53
CA PHE A 4 -4.02 16.23 4.83
C PHE A 4 -4.13 14.70 4.79
N THR A 5 -5.09 14.15 4.03
CA THR A 5 -5.22 12.69 3.87
C THR A 5 -4.07 12.10 3.06
N ALA A 6 -3.57 12.84 2.07
CA ALA A 6 -2.40 12.46 1.29
C ALA A 6 -1.13 12.45 2.14
N ALA A 7 -0.93 13.51 2.94
CA ALA A 7 0.20 13.64 3.85
C ALA A 7 0.20 12.55 4.92
N ALA A 8 -0.96 12.28 5.53
CA ALA A 8 -1.10 11.20 6.51
C ALA A 8 -0.78 9.83 5.90
N PHE A 9 -1.28 9.56 4.69
CA PHE A 9 -0.96 8.32 3.98
C PHE A 9 0.54 8.20 3.66
N ALA A 10 1.16 9.27 3.15
CA ALA A 10 2.59 9.32 2.87
C ALA A 10 3.43 9.06 4.12
N TRP A 11 3.06 9.66 5.26
CA TRP A 11 3.73 9.43 6.54
C TRP A 11 3.62 7.97 6.99
N GLN A 12 2.41 7.38 6.94
CA GLN A 12 2.20 5.98 7.30
C GLN A 12 3.00 5.03 6.40
N ALA A 13 3.01 5.29 5.10
CA ALA A 13 3.77 4.50 4.14
C ALA A 13 5.29 4.59 4.39
N GLY A 14 5.78 5.80 4.67
CA GLY A 14 7.18 6.04 5.03
C GLY A 14 7.57 5.29 6.31
N PHE A 15 6.76 5.38 7.37
CA PHE A 15 7.00 4.65 8.61
C PHE A 15 7.05 3.13 8.41
N VAL A 16 6.07 2.57 7.69
CA VAL A 16 6.04 1.13 7.38
C VAL A 16 7.30 0.72 6.60
N PHE A 17 7.67 1.50 5.58
CA PHE A 17 8.87 1.22 4.78
C PHE A 17 10.14 1.22 5.64
N THR A 18 10.33 2.23 6.48
CA THR A 18 11.49 2.33 7.36
C THR A 18 11.57 1.16 8.33
N MET A 19 10.46 0.82 8.99
CA MET A 19 10.42 -0.29 9.95
C MET A 19 10.65 -1.65 9.29
N ARG A 20 10.02 -1.91 8.14
CA ARG A 20 10.23 -3.16 7.40
C ARG A 20 11.66 -3.26 6.86
N SER A 21 12.24 -2.14 6.44
CA SER A 21 13.65 -2.09 6.05
C SER A 21 14.53 -2.46 7.24
N ALA A 22 14.36 -1.82 8.40
CA ALA A 22 15.13 -2.15 9.61
C ALA A 22 15.02 -3.64 9.99
N GLN A 23 13.84 -4.26 9.87
CA GLN A 23 13.67 -5.70 10.11
C GLN A 23 14.52 -6.57 9.17
N LEU A 24 14.63 -6.20 7.88
CA LEU A 24 15.46 -6.93 6.92
C LEU A 24 16.95 -6.87 7.26
N TRP A 25 17.41 -5.73 7.80
CA TRP A 25 18.80 -5.58 8.27
C TRP A 25 19.10 -6.46 9.49
N VAL A 26 18.15 -6.61 10.41
CA VAL A 26 18.32 -7.43 11.62
C VAL A 26 18.19 -8.93 11.31
N GLN A 27 17.43 -9.31 10.27
CA GLN A 27 17.15 -10.71 9.92
C GLN A 27 17.57 -11.04 8.48
N PRO A 28 18.88 -10.97 8.16
CA PRO A 28 19.37 -11.11 6.78
C PRO A 28 19.03 -12.49 6.17
N ALA A 29 19.01 -13.54 6.99
CA ALA A 29 18.70 -14.90 6.55
C ALA A 29 17.28 -15.04 5.96
N GLN A 30 16.33 -14.19 6.38
CA GLN A 30 14.95 -14.20 5.87
C GLN A 30 14.70 -13.10 4.84
N ALA A 31 15.68 -12.22 4.60
CA ALA A 31 15.47 -10.99 3.85
C ALA A 31 14.99 -11.24 2.42
N GLN A 32 15.58 -12.23 1.73
CA GLN A 32 15.20 -12.55 0.36
C GLN A 32 13.73 -12.99 0.27
N ALA A 33 13.30 -13.91 1.12
CA ALA A 33 11.92 -14.40 1.15
C ALA A 33 10.93 -13.27 1.49
N GLN A 34 11.28 -12.41 2.45
CA GLN A 34 10.46 -11.25 2.83
C GLN A 34 10.36 -10.22 1.70
N LEU A 35 11.46 -9.93 0.99
CA LEU A 35 11.45 -9.03 -0.17
C LEU A 35 10.56 -9.56 -1.29
N THR A 36 10.61 -10.87 -1.57
CA THR A 36 9.71 -11.51 -2.53
C THR A 36 8.25 -11.40 -2.08
N ALA A 37 7.97 -11.64 -0.80
CA ALA A 37 6.62 -11.48 -0.25
C ALA A 37 6.10 -10.04 -0.40
N TYR A 38 6.93 -9.03 -0.13
CA TYR A 38 6.57 -7.63 -0.33
C TYR A 38 6.37 -7.28 -1.80
N ALA A 39 7.18 -7.81 -2.71
CA ALA A 39 7.00 -7.60 -4.14
C ALA A 39 5.65 -8.16 -4.63
N LEU A 40 5.32 -9.39 -4.22
CA LEU A 40 4.03 -10.00 -4.52
C LEU A 40 2.86 -9.22 -3.91
N GLU A 41 3.00 -8.72 -2.69
CA GLU A 41 1.98 -7.88 -2.05
C GLU A 41 1.73 -6.59 -2.84
N LYS A 42 2.81 -5.91 -3.27
CA LYS A 42 2.71 -4.69 -4.10
C LYS A 42 2.05 -4.97 -5.44
N GLN A 43 2.44 -6.04 -6.13
CA GLN A 43 1.84 -6.42 -7.41
C GLN A 43 0.34 -6.75 -7.27
N ARG A 44 -0.06 -7.50 -6.23
CA ARG A 44 -1.47 -7.80 -5.96
C ARG A 44 -2.30 -6.55 -5.64
N ALA A 45 -1.76 -5.64 -4.84
CA ALA A 45 -2.45 -4.40 -4.53
C ALA A 45 -2.60 -3.51 -5.77
N PHE A 46 -1.56 -3.44 -6.60
CA PHE A 46 -1.58 -2.69 -7.86
C PHE A 46 -2.60 -3.28 -8.85
N SER A 47 -2.58 -4.59 -9.10
CA SER A 47 -3.50 -5.22 -10.06
C SER A 47 -4.95 -5.09 -9.61
N ALA A 48 -5.23 -5.26 -8.32
CA ALA A 48 -6.58 -5.04 -7.77
C ALA A 48 -7.04 -3.58 -7.96
N GLY A 49 -6.13 -2.61 -7.75
CA GLY A 49 -6.41 -1.19 -7.96
C GLY A 49 -6.66 -0.86 -9.43
N ALA A 50 -5.84 -1.42 -10.33
CA ALA A 50 -5.98 -1.25 -11.77
C ALA A 50 -7.32 -1.77 -12.27
N VAL A 51 -7.71 -2.99 -11.88
CA VAL A 51 -9.01 -3.57 -12.26
C VAL A 51 -10.17 -2.71 -11.74
N ALA A 52 -10.12 -2.28 -10.47
CA ALA A 52 -11.17 -1.45 -9.89
C ALA A 52 -11.26 -0.06 -10.58
N ALA A 53 -10.12 0.53 -10.91
CA ALA A 53 -10.06 1.79 -11.64
C ALA A 53 -10.61 1.66 -13.07
N SER A 54 -10.25 0.59 -13.78
CA SER A 54 -10.79 0.30 -15.12
C SER A 54 -12.31 0.12 -15.08
N GLN A 55 -12.83 -0.62 -14.10
CA GLN A 55 -14.29 -0.78 -13.93
C GLN A 55 -14.99 0.57 -13.66
N ALA A 56 -14.43 1.39 -12.76
CA ALA A 56 -14.99 2.71 -12.47
C ALA A 56 -14.96 3.65 -13.69
N MET A 57 -13.87 3.61 -14.45
CA MET A 57 -13.74 4.38 -15.69
C MET A 57 -14.77 3.94 -16.73
N LEU A 58 -14.94 2.62 -16.93
CA LEU A 58 -15.95 2.07 -17.85
C LEU A 58 -17.39 2.39 -17.42
N ALA A 59 -17.63 2.52 -16.11
CA ALA A 59 -18.91 2.97 -15.56
C ALA A 59 -19.15 4.49 -15.68
N GLY A 60 -18.24 5.24 -16.32
CA GLY A 60 -18.36 6.68 -16.49
C GLY A 60 -18.10 7.49 -15.21
N ALA A 61 -17.41 6.92 -14.23
CA ALA A 61 -17.11 7.63 -12.98
C ALA A 61 -16.15 8.81 -13.23
N ALA A 62 -16.36 9.90 -12.48
CA ALA A 62 -15.46 11.04 -12.54
C ALA A 62 -14.03 10.68 -12.07
N ALA A 63 -13.02 11.38 -12.61
CA ALA A 63 -11.61 11.13 -12.32
C ALA A 63 -11.27 11.02 -10.81
N PRO A 64 -11.85 11.83 -9.89
CA PRO A 64 -11.59 11.69 -8.46
C PRO A 64 -12.05 10.34 -7.88
N ALA A 65 -13.16 9.79 -8.38
CA ALA A 65 -13.68 8.50 -7.94
C ALA A 65 -12.83 7.34 -8.47
N VAL A 66 -12.39 7.42 -9.74
CA VAL A 66 -11.45 6.46 -10.33
C VAL A 66 -10.14 6.41 -9.54
N MET A 67 -9.59 7.58 -9.19
CA MET A 67 -8.37 7.67 -8.39
C MET A 67 -8.56 7.09 -6.98
N ALA A 68 -9.71 7.34 -6.35
CA ALA A 68 -10.00 6.81 -5.02
C ALA A 68 -10.02 5.27 -5.00
N VAL A 69 -10.67 4.64 -5.99
CA VAL A 69 -10.71 3.17 -6.08
C VAL A 69 -9.37 2.57 -6.48
N ALA A 70 -8.57 3.28 -7.30
CA ALA A 70 -7.22 2.86 -7.66
C ALA A 70 -6.29 2.76 -6.43
N LEU A 71 -6.39 3.75 -5.52
CA LEU A 71 -5.53 3.84 -4.34
C LEU A 71 -6.02 3.02 -3.14
N ALA A 72 -7.31 2.66 -3.10
CA ALA A 72 -7.91 1.98 -1.95
C ALA A 72 -7.21 0.68 -1.52
N PRO A 73 -6.72 -0.21 -2.42
CA PRO A 73 -5.97 -1.40 -2.03
C PRO A 73 -4.66 -1.06 -1.30
N ALA A 74 -3.89 -0.09 -1.82
CA ALA A 74 -2.63 0.34 -1.22
C ALA A 74 -2.86 0.97 0.17
N GLN A 75 -3.89 1.82 0.32
CA GLN A 75 -4.25 2.42 1.60
C GLN A 75 -4.62 1.37 2.65
N ARG A 76 -5.38 0.33 2.27
CA ARG A 76 -5.73 -0.79 3.17
C ARG A 76 -4.48 -1.55 3.64
N ARG A 77 -3.53 -1.81 2.75
CA ARG A 77 -2.28 -2.52 3.10
C ARG A 77 -1.36 -1.71 4.00
N VAL A 78 -1.21 -0.42 3.74
CA VAL A 78 -0.41 0.46 4.61
C VAL A 78 -1.00 0.50 6.03
N ARG A 79 -2.32 0.67 6.15
CA ARG A 79 -3.00 0.64 7.46
C ARG A 79 -2.86 -0.70 8.17
N ALA A 80 -2.99 -1.82 7.44
CA ALA A 80 -2.81 -3.16 8.01
C ALA A 80 -1.36 -3.39 8.50
N ASN A 81 -0.36 -2.98 7.72
CA ASN A 81 1.04 -3.08 8.12
C ASN A 81 1.38 -2.17 9.30
N LEU A 82 0.89 -0.93 9.30
CA LEU A 82 1.05 -0.01 10.42
C LEU A 82 0.48 -0.62 11.70
N LYS A 83 -0.72 -1.20 11.63
CA LYS A 83 -1.37 -1.88 12.75
C LYS A 83 -0.57 -3.10 13.22
N ALA A 84 0.02 -3.86 12.31
CA ALA A 84 0.87 -5.01 12.65
C ALA A 84 2.17 -4.58 13.34
N LEU A 85 2.75 -3.45 12.94
CA LEU A 85 3.99 -2.92 13.53
C LEU A 85 3.78 -2.21 14.87
N THR A 86 2.60 -1.60 15.08
CA THR A 86 2.28 -0.83 16.30
C THR A 86 1.61 -1.67 17.40
N ARG A 87 1.11 -2.86 17.08
CA ARG A 87 0.59 -3.83 18.05
C ARG A 87 1.61 -4.89 18.44
N GLY A 88 2.87 -4.71 18.04
CA GLY A 88 3.99 -5.54 18.49
C GLY A 88 4.22 -5.39 19.98
#